data_AF-A0AAE1GGI8-F1
#
_entry.id   AF-A0AAE1GGI8-F1
#
_cell.length_a   1.000
_cell.length_b   1.000
_cell.length_c   1.000
_cell.angle_alpha   90.00
_cell.angle_beta   90.00
_cell.angle_gamma   90.00
#
_symmetry.space_group_name_H-M   'P 1'
#
loop_
_entity.id
_entity.type
_entity.pdbx_description
1 polymer ?
#
loop_
_entity_poly.entity_id
_entity_poly.type
_entity_poly.pdbx_seq_one_letter_code
_entity_poly.pdbx_strand_id
1 'polypeptide(L)'
;MREEDYKNILEDEVTKRPSNCKALVPVECNAQILEALKTEARKADFRLKEVSKDVIKAATIIVKSLTVLDKVAQEEGNSVLANEVGMINGALALFRNANYRNNLTRRFIIKREINQKYAHLCTDKVPMTRFLFGDDLSQSAKQIEESEKLKSKITTKRPFQSWIFGSGKFGGNKTRSFFGKSSHSGFSTRFQPYGQRNTYYKRDQRHSYSRQDSGTKNFRGRGQSNPRQ
;
A
#
# COMPACT_ATOMS: atom_id res chain seq x y z
N MET A 1 13.34 6.16 -21.13
CA MET A 1 12.44 6.60 -22.21
C MET A 1 12.28 8.10 -22.08
N ARG A 2 12.43 8.87 -23.17
CA ARG A 2 12.21 10.33 -23.11
C ARG A 2 10.71 10.61 -23.02
N GLU A 3 10.34 11.78 -22.49
CA GLU A 3 8.94 12.13 -22.30
C GLU A 3 8.19 12.25 -23.64
N GLU A 4 8.84 12.76 -24.70
CA GLU A 4 8.24 12.81 -26.03
C GLU A 4 7.98 11.41 -26.60
N ASP A 5 8.96 10.50 -26.48
CA ASP A 5 8.81 9.12 -26.96
C ASP A 5 7.64 8.42 -26.25
N TYR A 6 7.48 8.65 -24.94
CA TYR A 6 6.37 8.11 -24.17
C TYR A 6 5.02 8.67 -24.65
N LYS A 7 4.90 9.99 -24.86
CA LYS A 7 3.67 10.61 -25.38
C LYS A 7 3.30 10.07 -26.76
N ASN A 8 4.28 9.94 -27.65
CA ASN A 8 4.05 9.39 -28.99
C ASN A 8 3.50 7.96 -28.93
N ILE A 9 4.06 7.11 -28.06
CA ILE A 9 3.53 5.75 -27.85
C ILE A 9 2.10 5.82 -27.31
N LEU A 10 1.81 6.70 -26.35
CA LEU A 10 0.48 6.82 -25.76
C LEU A 10 -0.60 7.27 -26.76
N GLU A 11 -0.25 8.07 -27.75
CA GLU A 11 -1.17 8.65 -28.73
C GLU A 11 -1.36 7.75 -29.97
N ASP A 12 -0.44 6.80 -30.18
CA ASP A 12 -0.48 5.87 -31.31
C ASP A 12 -1.78 5.04 -31.34
N GLU A 13 -2.35 4.88 -32.54
CA GLU A 13 -3.50 4.02 -32.83
C GLU A 13 -3.33 2.59 -32.29
N VAL A 14 -2.10 2.07 -32.26
CA VAL A 14 -1.78 0.75 -31.72
C VAL A 14 -2.12 0.64 -30.23
N THR A 15 -2.07 1.74 -29.47
CA THR A 15 -2.44 1.73 -28.04
C THR A 15 -3.92 1.98 -27.78
N LYS A 16 -4.69 2.34 -28.81
CA LYS A 16 -6.14 2.49 -28.66
C LYS A 16 -6.78 1.15 -28.36
N ARG A 17 -7.62 1.14 -27.32
CA ARG A 17 -8.36 -0.04 -26.87
C ARG A 17 -9.23 -0.60 -28.02
N PRO A 18 -9.14 -1.90 -28.33
CA PRO A 18 -10.02 -2.56 -29.28
C PRO A 18 -11.50 -2.45 -28.84
N SER A 19 -12.41 -2.22 -29.78
CA SER A 19 -13.84 -2.03 -29.50
C SER A 19 -14.50 -3.26 -28.87
N ASN A 20 -14.01 -4.46 -29.19
CA ASN A 20 -14.46 -5.74 -28.65
C ASN A 20 -13.93 -6.03 -27.23
N CYS A 21 -12.91 -5.33 -26.74
CA CYS A 21 -12.25 -5.60 -25.46
C CYS A 21 -12.62 -4.56 -24.40
N LYS A 22 -13.86 -4.59 -23.90
CA LYS A 22 -14.35 -3.63 -22.89
C LYS A 22 -13.54 -3.62 -21.59
N ALA A 23 -12.96 -4.77 -21.22
CA ALA A 23 -12.20 -4.96 -19.97
C ALA A 23 -10.77 -4.40 -19.99
N LEU A 24 -10.23 -3.99 -21.15
CA LEU A 24 -8.91 -3.36 -21.26
C LEU A 24 -8.97 -1.87 -20.89
N VAL A 25 -9.41 -1.59 -19.67
CA VAL A 25 -9.51 -0.25 -19.08
C VAL A 25 -8.96 -0.30 -17.65
N PRO A 26 -8.20 0.71 -17.20
CA PRO A 26 -7.75 0.79 -15.82
C PRO A 26 -8.94 0.71 -14.86
N VAL A 27 -8.79 -0.06 -13.78
CA VAL A 27 -9.80 -0.12 -12.74
C VAL A 27 -9.83 1.23 -12.01
N GLU A 28 -11.01 1.80 -11.88
CA GLU A 28 -11.21 3.10 -11.25
C GLU A 28 -11.43 2.97 -9.75
N CYS A 29 -11.06 4.00 -8.99
CA CYS A 29 -11.54 4.11 -7.62
C CYS A 29 -12.99 4.62 -7.66
N ASN A 30 -13.86 4.08 -6.81
CA ASN A 30 -15.22 4.57 -6.70
C ASN A 30 -15.23 6.03 -6.20
N ALA A 31 -15.98 6.92 -6.87
CA ALA A 31 -15.99 8.35 -6.55
C ALA A 31 -16.30 8.63 -5.06
N GLN A 32 -17.29 7.95 -4.49
CA GLN A 32 -17.68 8.08 -3.08
C GLN A 32 -16.52 7.79 -2.11
N ILE A 33 -15.68 6.79 -2.44
CA ILE A 33 -14.50 6.46 -1.63
C ILE A 33 -13.39 7.47 -1.91
N LEU A 34 -13.15 7.78 -3.19
CA LEU A 34 -12.10 8.70 -3.61
C LEU A 34 -12.26 10.09 -2.98
N GLU A 35 -13.49 10.60 -2.89
CA GLU A 35 -13.80 11.89 -2.26
C GLU A 35 -13.57 11.91 -0.74
N ALA A 36 -13.77 10.76 -0.09
CA ALA A 36 -13.53 10.61 1.35
C ALA A 36 -12.03 10.48 1.71
N LEU A 37 -11.16 10.25 0.72
CA LEU A 37 -9.73 10.06 0.95
C LEU A 37 -8.98 11.39 1.18
N LYS A 38 -8.00 11.34 2.09
CA LYS A 38 -7.01 12.40 2.25
C LYS A 38 -6.21 12.61 0.96
N THR A 39 -5.69 13.81 0.78
CA THR A 39 -4.95 14.21 -0.43
C THR A 39 -3.78 13.27 -0.76
N GLU A 40 -3.02 12.83 0.24
CA GLU A 40 -1.89 11.93 0.02
C GLU A 40 -2.33 10.53 -0.46
N ALA A 41 -3.43 10.01 0.09
CA ALA A 41 -4.01 8.75 -0.36
C ALA A 41 -4.55 8.84 -1.79
N ARG A 42 -5.19 9.95 -2.15
CA ARG A 42 -5.64 10.23 -3.53
C ARG A 42 -4.48 10.26 -4.52
N LYS A 43 -3.37 10.93 -4.15
CA LYS A 43 -2.14 10.96 -4.98
C LYS A 43 -1.53 9.56 -5.14
N ALA A 44 -1.50 8.77 -4.06
CA ALA A 44 -1.01 7.40 -4.12
C ALA A 44 -1.86 6.52 -5.04
N ASP A 45 -3.19 6.59 -4.92
CA ASP A 45 -4.12 5.88 -5.82
C ASP A 45 -3.93 6.31 -7.27
N PHE A 46 -3.83 7.62 -7.53
CA PHE A 46 -3.59 8.17 -8.87
C PHE A 46 -2.28 7.63 -9.48
N ARG A 47 -1.18 7.65 -8.74
CA ARG A 47 0.11 7.14 -9.22
C ARG A 47 0.06 5.65 -9.56
N LEU A 48 -0.58 4.85 -8.71
CA LEU A 48 -0.75 3.42 -8.98
C LEU A 48 -1.72 3.17 -10.14
N LYS A 49 -2.74 4.00 -10.33
CA LYS A 49 -3.62 3.95 -11.49
C LYS A 49 -2.88 4.25 -12.79
N GLU A 50 -1.96 5.21 -12.81
CA GLU A 50 -1.13 5.49 -14.00
C GLU A 50 -0.23 4.28 -14.35
N VAL A 51 0.31 3.56 -13.35
CA VAL A 51 0.99 2.28 -13.61
C VAL A 51 0.07 1.27 -14.29
N SER A 52 -1.18 1.14 -13.79
CA SER A 52 -2.18 0.27 -14.44
C SER A 52 -2.51 0.68 -15.87
N LYS A 53 -2.53 1.98 -16.17
CA LYS A 53 -2.74 2.52 -17.52
C LYS A 53 -1.61 2.09 -18.46
N ASP A 54 -0.36 2.19 -18.05
CA ASP A 54 0.78 1.76 -18.85
C ASP A 54 0.76 0.24 -19.10
N VAL A 55 0.49 -0.55 -18.06
CA VAL A 55 0.36 -2.01 -18.18
C VAL A 55 -0.75 -2.40 -19.17
N ILE A 56 -1.90 -1.73 -19.12
CA ILE A 56 -3.02 -2.01 -20.01
C ILE A 56 -2.71 -1.58 -21.45
N LYS A 57 -2.01 -0.46 -21.64
CA LYS A 57 -1.58 -0.05 -22.99
C LYS A 57 -0.57 -1.03 -23.57
N ALA A 58 0.43 -1.45 -22.80
CA ALA A 58 1.37 -2.49 -23.23
C ALA A 58 0.65 -3.80 -23.59
N ALA A 59 -0.27 -4.26 -22.73
CA ALA A 59 -1.10 -5.43 -23.00
C ALA A 59 -1.96 -5.26 -24.28
N THR A 60 -2.46 -4.05 -24.55
CA THR A 60 -3.23 -3.75 -25.76
C THR A 60 -2.39 -3.89 -27.03
N ILE A 61 -1.17 -3.36 -27.04
CA ILE A 61 -0.23 -3.54 -28.15
C ILE A 61 0.02 -5.03 -28.38
N ILE A 62 0.35 -5.76 -27.30
CA ILE A 62 0.63 -7.19 -27.36
C ILE A 62 -0.54 -7.99 -27.93
N VAL A 63 -1.77 -7.72 -27.49
CA VAL A 63 -2.98 -8.39 -28.00
C VAL A 63 -3.17 -8.15 -29.50
N LYS A 64 -2.93 -6.91 -29.97
CA LYS A 64 -3.02 -6.60 -31.41
C LYS A 64 -1.96 -7.36 -32.21
N SER A 65 -0.70 -7.34 -31.75
CA SER A 65 0.39 -8.09 -32.38
C SER A 65 0.11 -9.59 -32.39
N LEU A 66 -0.38 -10.15 -31.28
CA LEU A 66 -0.71 -11.56 -31.15
C LEU A 66 -1.84 -11.97 -32.10
N THR A 67 -2.83 -11.09 -32.33
CA THR A 67 -3.92 -11.36 -33.30
C THR A 67 -3.39 -11.49 -34.74
N VAL A 68 -2.32 -10.78 -35.09
CA VAL A 68 -1.67 -10.91 -36.41
C VAL A 68 -0.83 -12.18 -36.47
N LEU A 69 0.01 -12.43 -35.45
CA LEU A 69 0.89 -13.60 -35.40
C LEU A 69 0.11 -14.92 -35.38
N ASP A 70 -1.00 -14.98 -34.63
CA ASP A 70 -1.84 -16.17 -34.54
C ASP A 70 -2.45 -16.54 -35.91
N LYS A 71 -2.92 -15.54 -36.68
CA LYS A 71 -3.43 -15.78 -38.05
C LYS A 71 -2.37 -16.40 -38.95
N VAL A 72 -1.17 -15.82 -38.97
CA VAL A 72 -0.05 -16.32 -39.79
C VAL A 72 0.35 -17.73 -39.35
N ALA A 73 0.41 -17.99 -38.03
CA ALA A 73 0.75 -19.31 -37.51
C ALA A 73 -0.27 -20.40 -37.94
N GLN A 74 -1.57 -20.07 -37.97
CA GLN A 74 -2.62 -21.00 -38.41
C GLN A 74 -2.62 -21.22 -39.92
N GLU A 75 -2.42 -20.16 -40.71
CA GLU A 75 -2.43 -20.23 -42.18
C GLU A 75 -1.22 -20.99 -42.74
N GLU A 76 -0.03 -20.79 -42.16
CA GLU A 76 1.22 -21.38 -42.66
C GLU A 76 1.60 -22.69 -41.96
N GLY A 77 0.89 -23.08 -40.88
CA GLY A 77 1.24 -24.26 -40.08
C GLY A 77 2.63 -24.16 -39.41
N ASN A 78 3.10 -22.93 -39.18
CA ASN A 78 4.46 -22.67 -38.72
C ASN A 78 4.60 -22.91 -37.21
N SER A 79 5.23 -24.03 -36.85
CA SER A 79 5.40 -24.46 -35.46
C SER A 79 6.24 -23.49 -34.61
N VAL A 80 7.17 -22.74 -35.23
CA VAL A 80 7.97 -21.72 -34.53
C VAL A 80 7.08 -20.54 -34.14
N LEU A 81 6.23 -20.07 -35.06
CA LEU A 81 5.29 -18.99 -34.77
C LEU A 81 4.26 -19.39 -33.72
N ALA A 82 3.76 -20.63 -33.77
CA ALA A 82 2.84 -21.16 -32.76
C ALA A 82 3.47 -21.16 -31.36
N ASN A 83 4.75 -21.51 -31.24
CA ASN A 83 5.48 -21.42 -29.97
C ASN A 83 5.64 -19.97 -29.49
N GLU A 84 5.96 -19.04 -30.40
CA GLU A 84 6.10 -17.61 -30.09
C GLU A 84 4.79 -17.01 -29.58
N VAL A 85 3.66 -17.34 -30.22
CA VAL A 85 2.31 -16.96 -29.77
C VAL A 85 2.04 -17.49 -28.36
N GLY A 86 2.46 -18.72 -28.06
CA GLY A 86 2.40 -19.30 -26.71
C GLY A 86 3.17 -18.49 -25.66
N MET A 87 4.41 -18.11 -25.97
CA MET A 87 5.25 -17.29 -25.06
C MET A 87 4.66 -15.89 -24.83
N ILE A 88 4.17 -15.23 -25.89
CA ILE A 88 3.54 -13.91 -25.80
C ILE A 88 2.24 -13.97 -24.99
N ASN A 89 1.43 -15.02 -25.14
CA ASN A 89 0.26 -15.26 -24.29
C ASN A 89 0.65 -15.43 -22.81
N GLY A 90 1.75 -16.13 -22.53
CA GLY A 90 2.34 -16.21 -21.19
C GLY A 90 2.71 -14.84 -20.62
N ALA A 91 3.37 -13.98 -21.42
CA ALA A 91 3.69 -12.61 -21.02
C ALA A 91 2.44 -11.76 -20.75
N LEU A 92 1.38 -11.91 -21.56
CA LEU A 92 0.10 -11.24 -21.35
C LEU A 92 -0.56 -11.66 -20.02
N ALA A 93 -0.48 -12.95 -19.66
CA ALA A 93 -0.95 -13.44 -18.36
C ALA A 93 -0.18 -12.80 -17.19
N LEU A 94 1.15 -12.61 -17.34
CA LEU A 94 1.97 -11.91 -16.34
C LEU A 94 1.56 -10.44 -16.20
N PHE A 95 1.32 -9.72 -17.31
CA PHE A 95 0.81 -8.34 -17.26
C PHE A 95 -0.55 -8.25 -16.54
N ARG A 96 -1.47 -9.18 -16.83
CA ARG A 96 -2.76 -9.26 -16.15
C ARG A 96 -2.57 -9.45 -14.63
N ASN A 97 -1.71 -10.38 -14.22
CA ASN A 97 -1.43 -10.63 -12.80
C ASN A 97 -0.74 -9.43 -12.13
N ALA A 98 0.19 -8.77 -12.81
CA ALA A 98 0.84 -7.56 -12.31
C ALA A 98 -0.19 -6.43 -12.08
N ASN A 99 -1.09 -6.20 -13.04
CA ASN A 99 -2.17 -5.22 -12.90
C ASN A 99 -3.14 -5.58 -11.77
N TYR A 100 -3.50 -6.87 -11.64
CA TYR A 100 -4.33 -7.37 -10.55
C TYR A 100 -3.69 -7.11 -9.17
N ARG A 101 -2.41 -7.44 -9.01
CA ARG A 101 -1.65 -7.17 -7.77
C ARG A 101 -1.52 -5.68 -7.50
N ASN A 102 -1.32 -4.85 -8.53
CA ASN A 102 -1.31 -3.40 -8.39
C ASN A 102 -2.64 -2.88 -7.81
N ASN A 103 -3.78 -3.41 -8.29
CA ASN A 103 -5.09 -3.04 -7.76
C ASN A 103 -5.32 -3.56 -6.32
N LEU A 104 -4.79 -4.73 -5.95
CA LEU A 104 -4.79 -5.18 -4.56
C LEU A 104 -3.98 -4.24 -3.65
N THR A 105 -2.83 -3.76 -4.11
CA THR A 105 -2.03 -2.76 -3.39
C THR A 105 -2.82 -1.47 -3.19
N ARG A 106 -3.53 -0.99 -4.23
CA ARG A 106 -4.42 0.17 -4.14
C ARG A 106 -5.51 -0.04 -3.08
N ARG A 107 -6.21 -1.18 -3.11
CA ARG A 107 -7.20 -1.55 -2.08
C ARG A 107 -6.60 -1.54 -0.68
N PHE A 108 -5.40 -2.09 -0.51
CA PHE A 108 -4.73 -2.16 0.78
C PHE A 108 -4.37 -0.80 1.35
N ILE A 109 -3.86 0.12 0.51
CA ILE A 109 -3.56 1.50 0.91
C ILE A 109 -4.86 2.21 1.31
N ILE A 110 -5.88 2.15 0.45
CA ILE A 110 -7.17 2.80 0.70
C ILE A 110 -7.85 2.27 1.96
N LYS A 111 -7.75 0.96 2.22
CA LYS A 111 -8.31 0.32 3.43
C LYS A 111 -7.82 0.98 4.72
N ARG A 112 -6.58 1.47 4.76
CA ARG A 112 -5.99 2.15 5.93
C ARG A 112 -6.48 3.59 6.11
N GLU A 113 -7.05 4.17 5.07
CA GLU A 113 -7.46 5.57 5.01
C GLU A 113 -8.97 5.75 5.22
N ILE A 114 -9.76 4.71 5.01
CA ILE A 114 -11.21 4.71 5.28
C ILE A 114 -11.53 4.29 6.71
N ASN A 115 -12.76 4.57 7.16
CA ASN A 115 -13.21 4.12 8.48
C ASN A 115 -13.23 2.59 8.57
N GLN A 116 -12.67 2.06 9.66
CA GLN A 116 -12.51 0.63 9.90
C GLN A 116 -13.83 -0.16 9.83
N LYS A 117 -14.97 0.45 10.12
CA LYS A 117 -16.30 -0.14 9.92
C LYS A 117 -16.51 -0.65 8.48
N TYR A 118 -15.96 0.07 7.50
CA TYR A 118 -16.06 -0.23 6.07
C TYR A 118 -14.90 -1.06 5.54
N ALA A 119 -13.95 -1.50 6.38
CA ALA A 119 -12.72 -2.16 5.95
C ALA A 119 -12.94 -3.49 5.21
N HIS A 120 -14.11 -4.11 5.35
CA HIS A 120 -14.44 -5.35 4.64
C HIS A 120 -14.83 -5.11 3.17
N LEU A 121 -15.19 -3.87 2.78
CA LEU A 121 -15.31 -3.49 1.36
C LEU A 121 -13.98 -3.68 0.62
N CYS A 122 -12.86 -3.54 1.33
CA CYS A 122 -11.52 -3.70 0.78
C CYS A 122 -10.98 -5.15 0.86
N THR A 123 -11.84 -6.13 1.12
CA THR A 123 -11.41 -7.54 1.13
C THR A 123 -11.34 -8.12 -0.28
N ASP A 124 -10.48 -9.12 -0.46
CA ASP A 124 -10.30 -9.80 -1.74
C ASP A 124 -11.56 -10.57 -2.19
N LYS A 125 -12.50 -10.81 -1.25
CA LYS A 125 -13.80 -11.44 -1.53
C LYS A 125 -14.73 -10.53 -2.35
N VAL A 126 -14.57 -9.21 -2.26
CA VAL A 126 -15.33 -8.28 -3.09
C VAL A 126 -14.70 -8.28 -4.48
N PRO A 127 -15.42 -8.64 -5.55
CA PRO A 127 -14.85 -8.67 -6.90
C PRO A 127 -14.46 -7.27 -7.37
N MET A 128 -13.32 -7.15 -8.05
CA MET A 128 -12.99 -5.95 -8.81
C MET A 128 -13.71 -6.00 -10.15
N THR A 129 -14.48 -4.96 -10.46
CA THR A 129 -15.13 -4.78 -11.76
C THR A 129 -14.40 -3.66 -12.51
N ARG A 130 -15.14 -2.72 -13.11
CA ARG A 130 -14.59 -1.41 -13.51
C ARG A 130 -14.15 -0.57 -12.31
N PHE A 131 -14.62 -0.92 -11.10
CA PHE A 131 -14.28 -0.23 -9.86
C PHE A 131 -13.53 -1.11 -8.86
N LEU A 132 -12.64 -0.48 -8.09
CA LEU A 132 -11.84 -1.13 -7.07
C LEU A 132 -12.70 -1.81 -6.00
N PHE A 133 -13.86 -1.27 -5.65
CA PHE A 133 -14.68 -1.80 -4.54
C PHE A 133 -16.04 -2.35 -5.02
N GLY A 134 -16.11 -2.73 -6.31
CA GLY A 134 -17.33 -3.20 -6.94
C GLY A 134 -18.29 -2.08 -7.33
N ASP A 135 -19.39 -2.44 -7.99
CA ASP A 135 -20.41 -1.49 -8.46
C ASP A 135 -21.42 -1.12 -7.36
N ASP A 136 -21.74 -2.05 -6.46
CA ASP A 136 -22.83 -1.91 -5.48
C ASP A 136 -22.37 -1.38 -4.11
N LEU A 137 -21.57 -0.31 -4.11
CA LEU A 137 -21.02 0.25 -2.87
C LEU A 137 -22.10 0.66 -1.86
N SER A 138 -23.14 1.34 -2.32
CA SER A 138 -24.21 1.83 -1.44
C SER A 138 -25.04 0.69 -0.85
N GLN A 139 -25.25 -0.40 -1.61
CA GLN A 139 -25.92 -1.59 -1.08
C GLN A 139 -25.03 -2.32 -0.09
N SER A 140 -23.75 -2.50 -0.44
CA SER A 140 -22.75 -3.09 0.44
C SER A 140 -22.71 -2.33 1.76
N ALA A 141 -22.65 -0.99 1.71
CA ALA A 141 -22.70 -0.08 2.87
C ALA A 141 -23.91 -0.29 3.77
N LYS A 142 -25.11 -0.37 3.19
CA LYS A 142 -26.34 -0.63 3.96
C LYS A 142 -26.28 -1.98 4.67
N GLN A 143 -25.82 -3.03 4.00
CA GLN A 143 -25.68 -4.36 4.60
C GLN A 143 -24.70 -4.37 5.78
N ILE A 144 -23.64 -3.55 5.74
CA ILE A 144 -22.71 -3.35 6.87
C ILE A 144 -23.46 -2.80 8.08
N GLU A 145 -24.21 -1.72 7.86
CA GLU A 145 -24.91 -1.03 8.92
C GLU A 145 -25.99 -1.92 9.54
N GLU A 146 -26.73 -2.65 8.72
CA GLU A 146 -27.71 -3.63 9.16
C GLU A 146 -27.06 -4.77 9.94
N SER A 147 -25.93 -5.30 9.46
CA SER A 147 -25.18 -6.34 10.16
C SER A 147 -24.65 -5.86 11.51
N GLU A 148 -24.19 -4.61 11.62
CA GLU A 148 -23.79 -4.01 12.90
C GLU A 148 -24.97 -3.81 13.85
N LYS A 149 -26.12 -3.34 13.34
CA LYS A 149 -27.36 -3.21 14.12
C LYS A 149 -27.86 -4.56 14.62
N LEU A 150 -27.75 -5.61 13.81
CA LEU A 150 -28.07 -6.98 14.23
C LEU A 150 -27.08 -7.49 15.26
N LYS A 151 -25.77 -7.27 15.03
CA LYS A 151 -24.72 -7.65 15.97
C LYS A 151 -24.94 -7.00 17.33
N SER A 152 -25.27 -5.71 17.40
CA SER A 152 -25.52 -5.02 18.67
C SER A 152 -26.76 -5.55 19.41
N LYS A 153 -27.81 -5.95 18.67
CA LYS A 153 -28.99 -6.63 19.23
C LYS A 153 -28.64 -8.01 19.79
N ILE A 154 -27.82 -8.79 19.06
CA ILE A 154 -27.41 -10.15 19.45
C ILE A 154 -26.40 -10.12 20.60
N THR A 155 -25.42 -9.21 20.56
CA THR A 155 -24.38 -9.06 21.58
C THR A 155 -24.84 -8.15 22.72
N THR A 156 -26.12 -8.15 23.10
CA THR A 156 -26.59 -7.50 24.32
C THR A 156 -25.90 -8.16 25.53
N LYS A 157 -24.65 -7.73 25.79
CA LYS A 157 -24.07 -7.82 27.12
C LYS A 157 -24.95 -6.92 27.98
N ARG A 158 -25.93 -7.52 28.67
CA ARG A 158 -26.39 -6.93 29.92
C ARG A 158 -25.13 -6.61 30.71
N PRO A 159 -24.86 -5.37 31.12
CA PRO A 159 -23.98 -5.22 32.26
C PRO A 159 -24.67 -6.02 33.37
N PHE A 160 -23.98 -6.99 33.95
CA PHE A 160 -24.38 -7.54 35.23
C PHE A 160 -24.52 -6.35 36.17
N GLN A 161 -25.75 -5.87 36.37
CA GLN A 161 -26.07 -5.08 37.54
C GLN A 161 -25.84 -6.04 38.70
N SER A 162 -24.72 -5.86 39.40
CA SER A 162 -24.46 -6.53 40.67
C SER A 162 -25.53 -6.05 41.65
N TRP A 163 -26.63 -6.78 41.68
CA TRP A 163 -27.66 -6.65 42.71
C TRP A 163 -27.11 -7.29 43.98
N ILE A 164 -26.31 -6.53 44.74
CA ILE A 164 -26.13 -6.83 46.15
C ILE A 164 -27.24 -6.07 46.88
N PHE A 165 -28.27 -6.83 47.24
CA PHE A 165 -29.27 -6.42 48.21
C PHE A 165 -28.64 -5.89 49.48
N GLY A 166 -29.22 -4.81 50.00
CA GLY A 166 -28.85 -4.29 51.30
C GLY A 166 -29.24 -5.24 52.44
N SER A 167 -28.40 -5.25 53.47
CA SER A 167 -28.77 -5.62 54.83
C SER A 167 -27.80 -4.96 55.81
N GLY A 168 -28.32 -4.11 56.70
CA GLY A 168 -27.60 -3.72 57.92
C GLY A 168 -27.40 -2.22 58.13
N LYS A 169 -28.45 -1.54 58.59
CA LYS A 169 -28.32 -0.32 59.41
C LYS A 169 -27.83 -0.73 60.81
N PHE A 170 -26.59 -0.43 61.16
CA PHE A 170 -26.10 -0.21 62.53
C PHE A 170 -24.88 0.69 62.39
N GLY A 171 -24.89 1.96 62.80
CA GLY A 171 -24.73 2.38 64.19
C GLY A 171 -23.52 3.32 64.21
N GLY A 172 -23.71 4.55 64.69
CA GLY A 172 -22.68 5.59 64.58
C GLY A 172 -21.46 5.36 65.47
N ASN A 173 -20.35 6.01 65.15
CA ASN A 173 -19.61 6.83 66.12
C ASN A 173 -18.56 7.72 65.47
N LYS A 174 -18.54 8.98 65.93
CA LYS A 174 -17.46 9.95 65.81
C LYS A 174 -16.22 9.44 66.55
N THR A 175 -15.02 9.74 66.06
CA THR A 175 -13.93 10.46 66.79
C THR A 175 -12.65 10.52 65.94
N ARG A 176 -12.26 11.72 65.52
CA ARG A 176 -11.11 12.52 66.02
C ARG A 176 -9.77 12.23 65.33
N SER A 177 -9.42 13.12 64.41
CA SER A 177 -8.04 13.48 64.08
C SER A 177 -7.43 14.25 65.26
N PHE A 178 -6.23 13.87 65.72
CA PHE A 178 -5.38 14.72 66.58
C PHE A 178 -3.89 14.47 66.31
N PHE A 179 -3.14 15.57 66.39
CA PHE A 179 -1.78 15.90 65.96
C PHE A 179 -0.59 15.13 66.55
N GLY A 180 0.55 15.15 65.83
CA GLY A 180 1.93 15.06 66.39
C GLY A 180 2.97 14.41 65.44
N LYS A 181 3.56 15.14 64.47
CA LYS A 181 4.93 15.75 64.46
C LYS A 181 6.15 14.83 64.75
N SER A 182 6.91 14.54 63.68
CA SER A 182 8.40 14.62 63.47
C SER A 182 9.39 14.02 64.51
N SER A 183 10.56 13.42 64.21
CA SER A 183 11.46 13.32 63.04
C SER A 183 12.57 12.26 63.30
N HIS A 184 13.09 11.60 62.25
CA HIS A 184 14.53 11.44 61.87
C HIS A 184 14.94 10.07 61.30
N SER A 185 15.68 10.16 60.19
CA SER A 185 16.83 9.33 59.78
C SER A 185 16.61 7.89 59.26
N GLY A 186 16.60 7.78 57.92
CA GLY A 186 17.57 6.94 57.19
C GLY A 186 17.13 5.56 56.71
N PHE A 187 16.84 5.40 55.41
CA PHE A 187 17.60 4.53 54.50
C PHE A 187 17.18 4.74 53.05
N SER A 188 18.14 4.64 52.13
CA SER A 188 18.02 5.02 50.73
C SER A 188 17.27 3.99 49.86
N THR A 189 16.57 4.46 48.83
CA THR A 189 16.55 3.79 47.51
C THR A 189 16.37 4.81 46.38
N ARG A 190 17.50 5.14 45.75
CA ARG A 190 17.76 5.27 44.31
C ARG A 190 16.60 5.77 43.41
N PHE A 191 16.69 7.05 43.03
CA PHE A 191 15.96 7.62 41.89
C PHE A 191 16.94 8.43 41.02
N GLN A 192 17.01 8.12 39.73
CA GLN A 192 17.55 9.02 38.69
C GLN A 192 16.55 9.05 37.52
N PRO A 193 16.03 10.23 37.14
CA PRO A 193 15.29 10.40 35.90
C PRO A 193 16.22 10.95 34.82
N TYR A 194 16.16 10.40 33.60
CA TYR A 194 16.65 11.13 32.43
C TYR A 194 15.47 11.73 31.68
N GLY A 195 15.51 13.05 31.61
CA GLY A 195 14.51 13.92 31.00
C GLY A 195 14.53 13.89 29.49
N GLN A 196 13.40 14.30 28.93
CA GLN A 196 13.24 14.70 27.54
C GLN A 196 13.32 16.22 27.38
N ARG A 197 13.67 16.60 26.14
CA ARG A 197 13.39 17.86 25.40
C ARG A 197 14.31 19.05 25.67
N ASN A 198 14.66 19.89 24.69
CA ASN A 198 14.68 19.86 23.21
C ASN A 198 15.38 21.17 22.75
N THR A 199 15.54 21.32 21.43
CA THR A 199 15.69 22.57 20.63
C THR A 199 17.06 23.26 20.46
N TYR A 200 17.61 23.06 19.25
CA TYR A 200 18.17 24.04 18.29
C TYR A 200 18.61 25.44 18.76
N TYR A 201 19.84 25.86 18.42
CA TYR A 201 20.17 26.84 17.35
C TYR A 201 21.69 27.17 17.31
N LYS A 202 22.16 27.51 16.09
CA LYS A 202 23.33 28.34 15.69
C LYS A 202 24.77 27.76 15.63
N ARG A 203 25.12 27.37 14.40
CA ARG A 203 26.25 27.74 13.51
C ARG A 203 27.44 28.58 14.01
N ASP A 204 28.61 28.09 13.55
CA ASP A 204 29.85 28.74 13.06
C ASP A 204 30.80 29.47 14.03
N GLN A 205 32.04 28.95 14.18
CA GLN A 205 33.25 29.50 13.55
C GLN A 205 34.53 28.67 13.78
N ARG A 206 35.16 28.30 12.66
CA ARG A 206 36.61 28.33 12.30
C ARG A 206 37.67 27.69 13.23
N HIS A 207 38.51 26.83 12.63
CA HIS A 207 39.98 26.93 12.43
C HIS A 207 40.49 25.56 11.89
N SER A 208 40.83 25.45 10.59
CA SER A 208 42.12 25.66 9.92
C SER A 208 43.04 24.42 9.91
N TYR A 209 43.39 23.89 8.71
CA TYR A 209 44.76 23.79 8.16
C TYR A 209 44.87 22.88 6.90
N SER A 210 45.54 23.44 5.87
CA SER A 210 46.42 22.87 4.79
C SER A 210 45.97 21.70 3.88
N ARG A 211 45.90 21.87 2.53
CA ARG A 211 46.96 21.70 1.49
C ARG A 211 47.63 20.31 1.54
N GLN A 212 47.92 19.53 0.49
CA GLN A 212 48.08 19.63 -0.97
C GLN A 212 48.16 18.15 -1.47
N ASP A 213 47.49 17.76 -2.55
CA ASP A 213 48.03 17.49 -3.89
C ASP A 213 48.90 16.21 -4.11
N SER A 214 48.67 15.61 -5.29
CA SER A 214 49.50 14.70 -6.08
C SER A 214 49.49 13.18 -5.84
N GLY A 215 49.39 12.43 -6.96
CA GLY A 215 50.28 11.29 -7.19
C GLY A 215 49.66 9.94 -7.52
N THR A 216 49.36 9.71 -8.79
CA THR A 216 49.25 8.37 -9.43
C THR A 216 50.49 7.51 -9.20
N LYS A 217 50.34 6.19 -9.02
CA LYS A 217 51.32 5.20 -9.52
C LYS A 217 50.76 3.78 -9.66
N ASN A 218 50.88 3.29 -10.89
CA ASN A 218 50.61 1.94 -11.36
C ASN A 218 51.58 0.91 -10.75
N PHE A 219 51.12 -0.33 -10.56
CA PHE A 219 51.98 -1.51 -10.47
C PHE A 219 51.81 -2.38 -11.72
N ARG A 220 52.94 -2.63 -12.41
CA ARG A 220 53.10 -3.64 -13.47
C ARG A 220 53.85 -4.85 -12.89
N GLY A 221 53.50 -6.04 -13.37
CA GLY A 221 54.35 -7.24 -13.38
C GLY A 221 53.58 -8.39 -14.04
N ARG A 222 53.62 -8.58 -15.37
CA ARG A 222 54.57 -9.37 -16.20
C ARG A 222 54.67 -10.87 -15.81
N GLY A 223 54.32 -11.72 -16.78
CA GLY A 223 54.63 -13.15 -16.88
C GLY A 223 53.78 -13.79 -18.00
N GLN A 224 54.13 -13.52 -19.26
CA GLN A 224 54.78 -14.46 -20.20
C GLN A 224 53.89 -15.60 -20.71
N SER A 225 53.53 -15.45 -21.98
CA SER A 225 53.05 -16.44 -22.94
C SER A 225 54.12 -17.47 -23.32
N ASN A 226 53.73 -18.73 -23.59
CA ASN A 226 54.15 -19.51 -24.78
C ASN A 226 53.45 -20.90 -24.90
N PRO A 227 53.56 -21.63 -26.05
CA PRO A 227 52.37 -22.06 -26.81
C PRO A 227 52.35 -23.55 -27.25
N ARG A 228 51.38 -23.88 -28.12
CA ARG A 228 51.25 -25.06 -29.04
C ARG A 228 50.92 -26.38 -28.35
N GLN A 229 50.09 -27.27 -28.93
CA GLN A 229 49.82 -27.58 -30.34
C GLN A 229 48.32 -27.65 -30.64
#